data_AF-A0A521Y2B1-F1
#
_entry.id   AF-A0A521Y2B1-F1
#
_cell.length_a   1.000
_cell.length_b   1.000
_cell.length_c   1.000
_cell.angle_alpha   90.00
_cell.angle_beta   90.00
_cell.angle_gamma   90.00
#
_symmetry.space_group_name_H-M   'P 1'
#
loop_
_entity.id
_entity.type
_entity.pdbx_description
1 polymer ?
#
loop_
_entity_poly.entity_id
_entity_poly.type
_entity_poly.pdbx_seq_one_letter_code
_entity_poly.pdbx_strand_id
1 'polypeptide(L)'
;KQPTRIVLSGRNPLPLDLNIFNDNLPGKTIIVTTQKTENVYKQIKTHNVELLIIPENQDKQISLPILLDELGKKEITSLLVEGGMTVHESFLKENLVNKIHVYLAPTFIGSLEKKRPLNGVNFYRIGRDFHFTADVEEVTYV
;
A
#
# COMPACT_ATOMS: atom_id res chain seq x y z
N LYS A 1 15.29 11.86 -9.43
CA LYS A 1 14.74 10.61 -10.03
C LYS A 1 13.48 10.24 -9.25
N GLN A 2 12.34 10.00 -9.91
CA GLN A 2 11.11 9.57 -9.23
C GLN A 2 11.17 8.06 -8.95
N PRO A 3 10.67 7.57 -7.80
CA PRO A 3 10.59 6.12 -7.56
C PRO A 3 9.62 5.46 -8.54
N THR A 4 9.91 4.22 -8.92
CA THR A 4 8.99 3.41 -9.73
C THR A 4 7.79 3.03 -8.88
N ARG A 5 6.58 3.30 -9.39
CA ARG A 5 5.33 2.88 -8.75
C ARG A 5 4.99 1.47 -9.18
N ILE A 6 4.60 0.63 -8.24
CA ILE A 6 4.17 -0.75 -8.52
C ILE A 6 2.75 -0.87 -7.98
N VAL A 7 1.79 -1.18 -8.85
CA VAL A 7 0.38 -1.21 -8.51
C VAL A 7 -0.15 -2.63 -8.69
N LEU A 8 -0.58 -3.25 -7.60
CA LEU A 8 -1.19 -4.58 -7.62
C LEU A 8 -2.67 -4.45 -7.98
N SER A 9 -3.07 -4.93 -9.16
CA SER A 9 -4.47 -5.00 -9.59
C SER A 9 -5.06 -6.40 -9.37
N GLY A 10 -4.23 -7.44 -9.49
CA GLY A 10 -4.69 -8.82 -9.37
C GLY A 10 -5.77 -9.16 -10.39
N ARG A 11 -6.93 -9.60 -9.91
CA ARG A 11 -8.08 -10.03 -10.73
C ARG A 11 -9.11 -8.93 -11.01
N ASN A 12 -8.99 -7.78 -10.36
CA ASN A 12 -9.91 -6.67 -10.51
C ASN A 12 -9.18 -5.56 -11.26
N PRO A 13 -9.46 -5.38 -12.56
CA PRO A 13 -8.79 -4.34 -13.33
C PRO A 13 -9.13 -2.97 -12.75
N LEU A 14 -8.14 -2.08 -12.76
CA LEU A 14 -8.30 -0.70 -12.34
C LEU A 14 -9.05 0.07 -13.43
N PRO A 15 -9.85 1.08 -13.05
CA PRO A 15 -10.40 2.02 -14.02
C PRO A 15 -9.28 2.68 -14.84
N LEU A 16 -9.39 2.66 -16.17
CA LEU A 16 -8.32 3.14 -17.07
C LEU A 16 -8.25 4.66 -17.19
N ASP A 17 -9.20 5.37 -16.60
CA ASP A 17 -9.24 6.82 -16.46
C ASP A 17 -8.47 7.35 -15.23
N LEU A 18 -7.92 6.45 -14.40
CA LEU A 18 -7.08 6.85 -13.28
C LEU A 18 -5.81 7.59 -13.74
N ASN A 19 -5.38 8.57 -12.96
CA ASN A 19 -4.19 9.39 -13.26
C ASN A 19 -2.89 8.57 -13.40
N ILE A 20 -2.83 7.34 -12.87
CA ILE A 20 -1.69 6.43 -13.04
C ILE A 20 -1.44 6.01 -14.49
N PHE A 21 -2.46 6.15 -15.35
CA PHE A 21 -2.43 5.85 -16.79
C PHE A 21 -2.20 7.10 -17.66
N ASN A 22 -1.98 8.26 -17.05
CA ASN A 22 -1.70 9.51 -17.75
C ASN A 22 -0.21 9.55 -18.21
N ASP A 23 0.03 9.78 -19.49
CA ASP A 23 1.39 9.92 -20.07
C ASP A 23 2.19 11.05 -19.41
N ASN A 24 1.51 12.08 -18.91
CA ASN A 24 2.15 13.22 -18.24
C ASN A 24 2.51 12.95 -16.77
N LEU A 25 2.10 11.82 -16.19
CA LEU A 25 2.45 11.49 -14.82
C LEU A 25 3.96 11.19 -14.73
N PRO A 26 4.75 11.96 -13.95
CA PRO A 26 6.20 11.76 -13.89
C PRO A 26 6.58 10.41 -13.29
N GLY A 27 7.62 9.78 -13.84
CA GLY A 27 8.14 8.49 -13.34
C GLY A 27 7.45 7.28 -13.97
N LYS A 28 8.00 6.09 -13.69
CA LYS A 28 7.53 4.82 -14.26
C LYS A 28 6.47 4.18 -13.37
N THR A 29 5.44 3.60 -13.97
CA THR A 29 4.44 2.78 -13.30
C THR A 29 4.55 1.34 -13.83
N ILE A 30 4.55 0.35 -12.94
CA ILE A 30 4.42 -1.07 -13.27
C ILE A 30 3.06 -1.53 -12.75
N ILE A 31 2.17 -1.94 -13.65
CA ILE A 31 0.92 -2.59 -13.27
C ILE A 31 1.18 -4.08 -13.15
N VAL A 32 0.95 -4.61 -11.95
CA VAL A 32 1.09 -6.03 -11.66
C VAL A 32 -0.30 -6.67 -11.70
N THR A 33 -0.46 -7.61 -12.61
CA THR A 33 -1.75 -8.25 -12.89
C THR A 33 -1.61 -9.76 -13.04
N THR A 34 -2.73 -10.47 -13.09
CA THR A 34 -2.74 -11.91 -13.44
C THR A 34 -3.14 -12.09 -14.91
N GLN A 35 -2.95 -13.30 -15.43
CA GLN A 35 -3.35 -13.66 -16.78
C GLN A 35 -4.86 -13.46 -17.03
N LYS A 36 -5.70 -13.44 -15.98
CA LYS A 36 -7.14 -13.22 -16.10
C LYS A 36 -7.52 -11.84 -16.62
N THR A 37 -6.68 -10.85 -16.34
CA THR A 37 -6.96 -9.42 -16.58
C THR A 37 -5.95 -8.79 -17.53
N GLU A 38 -5.00 -9.56 -18.07
CA GLU A 38 -3.96 -9.05 -18.97
C GLU A 38 -4.53 -8.31 -20.19
N ASN A 39 -5.61 -8.81 -20.78
CA ASN A 39 -6.19 -8.25 -22.00
C ASN A 39 -6.78 -6.85 -21.77
N VAL A 40 -7.22 -6.55 -20.54
CA VAL A 40 -7.72 -5.22 -20.17
C VAL A 40 -6.58 -4.19 -20.17
N TYR A 41 -5.36 -4.63 -19.86
CA TYR A 41 -4.20 -3.74 -19.79
C TYR A 41 -3.39 -3.69 -21.07
N LYS A 42 -3.48 -4.70 -21.95
CA LYS A 42 -2.85 -4.68 -23.29
C LYS A 42 -3.34 -3.54 -24.18
N GLN A 43 -4.51 -2.96 -23.91
CA GLN A 43 -5.02 -1.81 -24.64
C GLN A 43 -4.40 -0.47 -24.19
N ILE A 44 -3.66 -0.44 -23.07
CA ILE A 44 -2.94 0.75 -22.61
C ILE A 44 -1.82 1.07 -23.60
N LYS A 45 -1.82 2.31 -24.08
CA LYS A 45 -0.80 2.85 -25.01
C LYS A 45 0.17 3.82 -24.32
N THR A 46 0.00 4.04 -23.04
CA THR A 46 0.77 5.00 -22.24
C THR A 46 2.23 4.56 -22.12
N HIS A 47 3.18 5.45 -22.43
CA HIS A 47 4.61 5.10 -22.54
C HIS A 47 5.30 4.90 -21.18
N ASN A 48 4.74 5.48 -20.12
CA ASN A 48 5.30 5.40 -18.76
C ASN A 48 4.74 4.21 -17.95
N VAL A 49 3.84 3.40 -18.55
CA VAL A 49 3.23 2.23 -17.91
C VAL A 49 3.81 0.94 -18.49
N GLU A 50 4.35 0.11 -17.63
CA GLU A 50 4.76 -1.27 -17.93
C GLU A 50 3.73 -2.24 -17.36
N LEU A 51 3.41 -3.30 -18.10
CA LEU A 51 2.57 -4.41 -17.63
C LEU A 51 3.46 -5.58 -17.19
N LEU A 52 3.26 -6.05 -15.96
CA LEU A 52 3.92 -7.24 -15.42
C LEU A 52 2.86 -8.28 -15.05
N ILE A 53 2.93 -9.46 -15.68
CA ILE A 53 1.99 -10.55 -15.44
C ILE A 53 2.62 -11.52 -14.45
N ILE A 54 1.99 -11.70 -13.29
CA ILE A 54 2.45 -12.60 -12.23
C ILE A 54 1.40 -13.68 -12.00
N PRO A 55 1.79 -14.95 -11.86
CA PRO A 55 0.87 -16.03 -11.54
C PRO A 55 0.20 -15.83 -10.18
N GLU A 56 -0.94 -16.51 -10.04
CA GLU A 56 -1.70 -16.49 -8.80
C GLU A 56 -1.12 -17.47 -7.77
N ASN A 57 -1.20 -17.11 -6.49
CA ASN A 57 -0.96 -18.03 -5.38
C ASN A 57 -2.20 -18.91 -5.11
N GLN A 58 -2.11 -19.79 -4.11
CA GLN A 58 -3.18 -20.71 -3.72
C GLN A 58 -4.48 -19.97 -3.32
N ASP A 59 -4.35 -18.77 -2.74
CA ASP A 59 -5.45 -17.89 -2.34
C ASP A 59 -5.98 -17.02 -3.47
N LYS A 60 -5.60 -17.31 -4.73
CA LYS A 60 -6.08 -16.61 -5.92
C LYS A 60 -5.67 -15.12 -5.96
N GLN A 61 -4.60 -14.76 -5.26
CA GLN A 61 -3.98 -13.43 -5.25
C GLN A 61 -2.66 -13.45 -6.03
N ILE A 62 -2.04 -12.28 -6.26
CA ILE A 62 -0.69 -12.20 -6.86
C ILE A 62 0.32 -12.93 -5.97
N SER A 63 1.14 -13.81 -6.54
CA SER A 63 2.26 -14.43 -5.82
C SER A 63 3.35 -13.40 -5.55
N LEU A 64 3.50 -12.98 -4.28
CA LEU A 64 4.49 -11.98 -3.89
C LEU A 64 5.94 -12.45 -4.08
N PRO A 65 6.35 -13.69 -3.80
CA PRO A 65 7.73 -14.12 -3.98
C PRO A 65 8.16 -14.04 -5.44
N ILE A 66 7.30 -14.49 -6.35
CA ILE A 66 7.54 -14.41 -7.79
C ILE A 66 7.58 -12.94 -8.24
N LEU A 67 6.67 -12.09 -7.72
CA LEU A 67 6.73 -10.66 -7.98
C LEU A 67 8.07 -10.06 -7.53
N LEU A 68 8.53 -10.34 -6.31
CA LEU A 68 9.79 -9.81 -5.80
C LEU A 68 10.99 -10.27 -6.62
N ASP A 69 11.02 -11.52 -7.08
CA ASP A 69 12.05 -12.03 -7.99
C ASP A 69 12.05 -11.27 -9.33
N GLU A 70 10.88 -11.03 -9.93
CA GLU A 70 10.75 -10.27 -11.18
C GLU A 70 11.16 -8.80 -11.01
N LEU A 71 10.87 -8.19 -9.87
CA LEU A 71 11.32 -6.84 -9.54
C LEU A 71 12.84 -6.79 -9.31
N GLY A 72 13.42 -7.82 -8.67
CA GLY A 72 14.86 -7.96 -8.49
C GLY A 72 15.61 -8.05 -9.81
N LYS A 73 15.09 -8.81 -10.79
CA LYS A 73 15.62 -8.86 -12.17
C LYS A 73 15.62 -7.50 -12.87
N LYS A 74 14.77 -6.57 -12.42
CA LYS A 74 14.69 -5.18 -12.89
C LYS A 74 15.51 -4.21 -12.04
N GLU A 75 16.40 -4.73 -11.19
CA GLU A 75 17.26 -3.96 -10.28
C GLU A 75 16.47 -3.12 -9.25
N ILE A 76 15.22 -3.51 -8.95
CA ILE A 76 14.42 -2.89 -7.90
C ILE A 76 14.72 -3.61 -6.60
N THR A 77 15.62 -3.03 -5.80
CA THR A 77 16.19 -3.66 -4.59
C THR A 77 15.50 -3.26 -3.28
N SER A 78 14.60 -2.27 -3.32
CA SER A 78 13.85 -1.81 -2.14
C SER A 78 12.44 -1.40 -2.52
N LEU A 79 11.47 -1.74 -1.68
CA LEU A 79 10.07 -1.36 -1.83
C LEU A 79 9.58 -0.63 -0.58
N LEU A 80 8.85 0.47 -0.79
CA LEU A 80 7.99 1.05 0.22
C LEU A 80 6.56 0.58 -0.07
N VAL A 81 6.02 -0.27 0.81
CA VAL A 81 4.69 -0.86 0.63
C VAL A 81 3.68 -0.03 1.43
N GLU A 82 2.76 0.65 0.74
CA GLU A 82 1.73 1.54 1.32
C GLU A 82 0.29 1.02 1.13
N GLY A 83 0.15 -0.24 0.69
CA GLY A 83 -1.15 -0.83 0.32
C GLY A 83 -2.12 -1.04 1.48
N GLY A 84 -3.39 -1.34 1.16
CA GLY A 84 -4.40 -1.64 2.17
C GLY A 84 -4.13 -2.93 2.97
N MET A 85 -5.01 -3.21 3.94
CA MET A 85 -4.92 -4.34 4.87
C MET A 85 -4.47 -5.66 4.22
N THR A 86 -5.09 -6.04 3.09
CA THR A 86 -4.77 -7.29 2.38
C THR A 86 -3.33 -7.35 1.89
N VAL A 87 -2.79 -6.25 1.34
CA VAL A 87 -1.41 -6.23 0.85
C VAL A 87 -0.44 -6.39 2.02
N HIS A 88 -0.64 -5.62 3.09
CA HIS A 88 0.19 -5.74 4.29
C HIS A 88 0.13 -7.14 4.90
N GLU A 89 -1.07 -7.72 5.00
CA GLU A 89 -1.25 -9.08 5.51
C GLU A 89 -0.48 -10.11 4.68
N SER A 90 -0.55 -10.04 3.34
CA SER A 90 0.19 -10.97 2.47
C SER A 90 1.70 -10.84 2.63
N PHE A 91 2.25 -9.61 2.67
CA PHE A 91 3.68 -9.41 2.92
C PHE A 91 4.14 -9.95 4.29
N LEU A 92 3.32 -9.77 5.33
CA LEU A 92 3.62 -10.27 6.68
C LEU A 92 3.53 -11.79 6.77
N LYS A 93 2.47 -12.41 6.24
CA LYS A 93 2.28 -13.87 6.25
C LYS A 93 3.40 -14.60 5.52
N GLU A 94 3.90 -14.02 4.44
CA GLU A 94 4.98 -14.61 3.64
C GLU A 94 6.38 -14.28 4.18
N ASN A 95 6.49 -13.59 5.32
CA ASN A 95 7.76 -13.17 5.93
C ASN A 95 8.64 -12.34 4.97
N LEU A 96 8.03 -11.48 4.17
CA LEU A 96 8.68 -10.65 3.14
C LEU A 96 8.95 -9.21 3.61
N VAL A 97 8.84 -8.95 4.92
CA VAL A 97 9.00 -7.61 5.50
C VAL A 97 10.31 -7.52 6.28
N ASN A 98 11.21 -6.64 5.86
CA ASN A 98 12.44 -6.36 6.60
C ASN A 98 12.28 -5.24 7.62
N LYS A 99 11.39 -4.28 7.36
CA LYS A 99 11.20 -3.09 8.19
C LYS A 99 9.76 -2.62 8.14
N ILE A 100 9.23 -2.24 9.30
CA ILE A 100 7.89 -1.64 9.44
C ILE A 100 8.05 -0.20 9.90
N HIS A 101 7.35 0.71 9.21
CA HIS A 101 7.14 2.09 9.65
C HIS A 101 5.69 2.24 10.10
N VAL A 102 5.47 2.58 11.37
CA VAL A 102 4.12 2.81 11.93
C VAL A 102 3.95 4.29 12.19
N TYR A 103 2.88 4.87 11.64
CA TYR A 103 2.48 6.25 11.87
C TYR A 103 1.21 6.26 12.71
N LEU A 104 1.31 6.80 13.94
CA LEU A 104 0.18 6.93 14.85
C LEU A 104 -0.22 8.41 14.92
N ALA A 105 -1.44 8.71 14.48
CA ALA A 105 -2.02 10.03 14.66
C ALA A 105 -2.66 10.13 16.05
N PRO A 106 -2.43 11.22 16.82
CA PRO A 106 -3.09 11.45 18.11
C PRO A 106 -4.54 11.87 17.89
N THR A 107 -5.40 10.95 17.44
CA THR A 107 -6.81 11.23 17.15
C THR A 107 -7.71 10.13 17.69
N PHE A 108 -8.84 10.53 18.30
CA PHE A 108 -9.91 9.63 18.68
C PHE A 108 -10.99 9.59 17.59
N ILE A 109 -11.31 8.39 17.10
CA ILE A 109 -12.29 8.21 16.01
C ILE A 109 -13.63 7.70 16.55
N GLY A 110 -13.65 6.81 17.55
CA GLY A 110 -14.87 6.37 18.26
C GLY A 110 -16.05 6.04 17.34
N SER A 111 -17.27 6.29 17.83
CA SER A 111 -18.50 6.36 17.02
C SER A 111 -18.82 7.80 16.61
N LEU A 112 -17.81 8.66 16.47
CA LEU A 112 -17.99 10.08 16.16
C LEU A 112 -18.08 10.28 14.65
N GLU A 113 -18.90 11.24 14.21
CA GLU A 113 -18.96 11.62 12.79
C GLU A 113 -17.63 12.20 12.27
N LYS A 114 -16.82 12.78 13.17
CA LYS A 114 -15.52 13.39 12.85
C LYS A 114 -14.46 12.95 13.84
N LYS A 115 -13.25 12.67 13.34
CA LYS A 115 -12.07 12.41 14.16
C LYS A 115 -11.79 13.62 15.05
N ARG A 116 -11.50 13.40 16.32
CA ARG A 116 -11.10 14.45 17.27
C ARG A 116 -9.60 14.36 17.54
N PRO A 117 -8.83 15.46 17.39
CA PRO A 117 -7.44 15.47 17.82
C PRO A 117 -7.37 15.34 19.34
N LEU A 118 -6.35 14.63 19.82
CA LEU A 118 -6.01 14.51 21.22
C LEU A 118 -4.96 15.57 21.56
N ASN A 119 -5.14 16.24 22.70
CA ASN A 119 -4.22 17.26 23.21
C ASN A 119 -3.33 16.67 24.31
N GLY A 120 -2.27 17.38 24.68
CA GLY A 120 -1.39 16.96 25.78
C GLY A 120 -0.77 15.57 25.60
N VAL A 121 -0.50 15.15 24.36
CA VAL A 121 -0.03 13.79 24.08
C VAL A 121 1.40 13.61 24.57
N ASN A 122 1.58 12.65 25.49
CA ASN A 122 2.89 12.23 25.95
C ASN A 122 3.20 10.81 25.50
N PHE A 123 4.46 10.55 25.19
CA PHE A 123 4.93 9.26 24.70
C PHE A 123 6.14 8.80 25.50
N TYR A 124 6.08 7.57 25.99
CA TYR A 124 7.14 6.93 26.76
C TYR A 124 7.37 5.52 26.23
N ARG A 125 8.63 5.10 26.20
CA ARG A 125 8.99 3.71 26.01
C ARG A 125 9.19 3.06 27.37
N ILE A 126 8.48 1.97 27.63
CA ILE A 126 8.57 1.20 28.87
C ILE A 126 9.06 -0.21 28.50
N GLY A 127 10.38 -0.42 28.54
CA GLY A 127 10.98 -1.68 28.12
C GLY A 127 10.74 -1.98 26.63
N ARG A 128 9.91 -3.00 26.36
CA ARG A 128 9.46 -3.38 25.00
C ARG A 128 8.12 -2.74 24.61
N ASP A 129 7.46 -2.07 25.54
CA ASP A 129 6.14 -1.49 25.35
C ASP A 129 6.22 0.02 25.09
N PHE A 130 5.13 0.55 24.56
CA PHE A 130 4.91 1.97 24.36
C PHE A 130 3.72 2.42 25.20
N HIS A 131 3.93 3.46 26.00
CA HIS A 131 2.90 4.10 26.81
C HIS A 131 2.60 5.47 26.24
N PHE A 132 1.33 5.72 25.94
CA PHE A 132 0.82 7.00 25.46
C PHE A 132 -0.23 7.50 26.43
N THR A 133 -0.16 8.78 26.79
CA THR A 133 -1.23 9.48 27.48
C THR A 133 -1.68 10.66 26.64
N ALA A 134 -2.94 11.07 26.81
CA ALA A 134 -3.49 12.24 26.17
C ALA A 134 -4.61 12.81 27.04
N ASP A 135 -4.78 14.12 26.97
CA ASP A 135 -5.89 14.80 27.59
C ASP A 135 -7.13 14.70 26.69
N VAL A 136 -8.27 14.45 27.33
CA VAL A 136 -9.59 14.49 26.68
C VAL A 136 -10.32 15.70 27.25
N GLU A 137 -10.59 16.69 26.40
CA GLU A 137 -11.43 17.82 26.80
C GLU A 137 -12.85 17.31 27.10
N GLU A 138 -13.43 17.77 28.22
CA GLU A 138 -14.80 17.39 28.64
C GLU A 138 -15.78 17.64 27.50
N VAL A 139 -16.52 16.59 27.14
CA VAL A 139 -17.55 16.67 26.12
C VAL A 139 -18.86 17.00 26.81
N THR A 140 -19.33 18.25 26.68
CA THR A 140 -20.72 18.56 26.96
C THR A 140 -21.57 17.81 25.93
N TYR A 141 -22.29 16.78 26.37
CA TYR A 141 -23.34 16.18 25.55
C TYR A 141 -24.44 17.24 25.39
N VAL A 142 -24.62 17.75 24.17
CA VAL A 142 -25.77 18.57 23.78
C VAL A 142 -26.91 17.64 23.39
#